data_AF-A0A7T8KHI9-F1
#
_entry.id   AF-A0A7T8KHI9-F1
#
_cell.length_a   1.000
_cell.length_b   1.000
_cell.length_c   1.000
_cell.angle_alpha   90.00
_cell.angle_beta   90.00
_cell.angle_gamma   90.00
#
_symmetry.space_group_name_H-M   'P 1'
#
loop_
_entity.id
_entity.type
_entity.pdbx_description
1 polymer ?
#
loop_
_entity_poly.entity_id
_entity_poly.type
_entity_poly.pdbx_seq_one_letter_code
_entity_poly.pdbx_strand_id
1 'polypeptide(L)'
;MSISCRSGSLFQRVLHSVRTPRRHLNLLEFQSKGLLEEHQVKVQKFLVAASDAEAVTIPKKFPCEEYVIKAQILAGGRGKGTFDNGFKGGVHLTKDKRQVASLCSSMLGHKLITKQTPPKGIPVSKVMVAEAIDIKR
;
A
#
# COMPACT_ATOMS: atom_id res chain seq x y z
N MET A 1 14.61 72.33 31.34
CA MET A 1 15.32 71.67 30.23
C MET A 1 14.73 70.28 30.06
N SER A 2 14.23 70.03 28.85
CA SER A 2 13.58 68.81 28.38
C SER A 2 14.50 67.59 28.42
N ILE A 3 13.94 66.39 28.69
CA ILE A 3 14.30 65.05 28.18
C ILE A 3 13.10 64.16 28.60
N SER A 4 12.16 63.83 27.72
CA SER A 4 12.18 62.81 26.66
C SER A 4 12.13 61.35 27.15
N CYS A 5 11.00 60.73 26.78
CA CYS A 5 10.83 59.33 26.35
C CYS A 5 10.60 58.17 27.36
N ARG A 6 9.43 57.56 27.12
CA ARG A 6 9.11 56.11 27.02
C ARG A 6 8.72 55.36 28.30
N SER A 7 7.44 55.01 28.35
CA SER A 7 7.03 53.64 28.68
C SER A 7 5.65 53.36 28.07
N GLY A 8 5.64 53.04 26.77
CA GLY A 8 4.47 52.42 26.15
C GLY A 8 4.51 50.94 26.50
N SER A 9 3.54 50.45 27.26
CA SER A 9 3.39 49.03 27.56
C SER A 9 3.09 48.26 26.26
N LEU A 10 4.14 47.70 25.65
CA LEU A 10 4.03 46.76 24.55
C LEU A 10 3.47 45.45 25.10
N PHE A 11 2.14 45.33 25.02
CA PHE A 11 1.42 44.08 25.18
C PHE A 11 1.87 43.14 24.05
N GLN A 12 2.92 42.37 24.31
CA GLN A 12 3.43 41.39 23.37
C GLN A 12 2.42 40.24 23.32
N ARG A 13 1.46 40.34 22.40
CA ARG A 13 0.57 39.24 22.04
C ARG A 13 1.44 38.09 21.56
N VAL A 14 1.65 37.11 22.44
CA VAL A 14 2.23 35.81 22.10
C VAL A 14 1.21 35.13 21.18
N LEU A 15 1.44 35.23 19.87
CA LEU A 15 0.72 34.43 18.88
C LEU A 15 1.08 32.97 19.12
N HIS A 16 0.26 32.30 19.92
CA HIS A 16 0.29 30.85 20.04
C HIS A 16 -0.08 30.28 18.67
N SER A 17 0.93 29.90 17.88
CA SER A 17 0.76 29.09 16.68
C SER A 17 0.14 27.76 17.12
N VAL A 18 -1.18 27.62 16.96
CA VAL A 18 -1.87 26.35 17.17
C VAL A 18 -1.35 25.38 16.11
N ARG A 19 -0.38 24.56 16.48
CA ARG A 19 0.12 23.48 15.61
C ARG A 19 -0.94 22.41 15.54
N THR A 20 -1.78 22.44 14.51
CA THR A 20 -2.70 21.34 14.23
C THR A 20 -1.88 20.07 14.00
N PRO A 21 -2.12 18.97 14.73
CA PRO A 21 -1.37 17.74 14.51
C PRO A 21 -1.68 17.22 13.10
N ARG A 22 -0.65 17.21 12.25
CA ARG A 22 -0.72 16.58 10.92
C ARG A 22 -0.28 15.13 11.04
N ARG A 23 -1.18 14.19 10.72
CA ARG A 23 -0.85 12.77 10.63
C ARG A 23 -0.47 12.43 9.20
N HIS A 24 0.72 11.90 9.00
CA HIS A 24 1.16 11.38 7.71
C HIS A 24 0.69 9.92 7.58
N LEU A 25 -0.52 9.73 7.07
CA LEU A 25 -1.12 8.42 6.85
C LEU A 25 -0.89 7.97 5.41
N ASN A 26 -0.45 6.73 5.24
CA ASN A 26 -0.41 6.07 3.93
C ASN A 26 -1.37 4.87 3.96
N LEU A 27 -2.15 4.72 2.89
CA LEU A 27 -3.03 3.57 2.69
C LEU A 27 -2.37 2.53 1.78
N LEU A 28 -2.68 1.26 2.02
CA LEU A 28 -2.31 0.18 1.12
C LEU A 28 -3.12 0.27 -0.18
N GLU A 29 -2.61 -0.31 -1.27
CA GLU A 29 -3.27 -0.27 -2.59
C GLU A 29 -4.71 -0.76 -2.52
N PHE A 30 -4.96 -1.88 -1.83
CA PHE A 30 -6.31 -2.43 -1.70
C PHE A 30 -7.25 -1.51 -0.89
N GLN A 31 -6.73 -0.79 0.11
CA GLN A 31 -7.53 0.14 0.93
C GLN A 31 -7.92 1.37 0.13
N SER A 32 -6.95 1.96 -0.58
CA SER A 32 -7.21 3.08 -1.48
C SER A 32 -8.20 2.71 -2.57
N LYS A 33 -8.09 1.51 -3.16
CA LYS A 33 -9.06 1.03 -4.16
C LYS A 33 -10.45 0.77 -3.57
N GLY A 34 -10.53 0.21 -2.36
CA GLY A 34 -11.81 0.04 -1.66
C GLY A 34 -12.52 1.37 -1.43
N LEU A 35 -11.79 2.38 -0.94
CA LEU A 35 -12.34 3.73 -0.73
C LEU A 35 -12.85 4.36 -2.04
N LEU A 36 -12.11 4.18 -3.14
CA LEU A 36 -12.51 4.66 -4.45
C LEU A 36 -13.76 3.92 -4.97
N GLU A 37 -13.86 2.61 -4.76
CA GLU A 37 -15.02 1.81 -5.13
C GLU A 37 -16.28 2.22 -4.36
N GLU A 38 -16.15 2.49 -3.05
CA GLU A 38 -17.24 3.02 -2.21
C GLU A 38 -17.82 4.34 -2.74
N HIS A 39 -16.98 5.14 -3.39
CA HIS A 39 -17.37 6.40 -4.03
C HIS A 39 -17.68 6.25 -5.52
N GLN A 40 -17.97 5.01 -5.98
CA GLN A 40 -18.39 4.69 -7.34
C GLN A 40 -17.35 5.03 -8.42
N VAL A 41 -16.08 5.19 -8.05
CA VAL A 41 -14.98 5.35 -9.00
C VAL A 41 -14.64 3.98 -9.57
N LYS A 42 -14.53 3.88 -10.90
CA LYS A 42 -14.14 2.64 -11.57
C LYS A 42 -12.72 2.25 -11.18
N VAL A 43 -12.61 1.15 -10.44
CA VAL A 43 -11.33 0.51 -10.09
C VAL A 43 -11.29 -0.91 -10.63
N GLN A 44 -10.07 -1.42 -10.83
CA GLN A 44 -9.81 -2.83 -11.14
C GLN A 44 -10.47 -3.72 -10.07
N LYS A 45 -11.19 -4.77 -10.47
CA LYS A 45 -11.77 -5.73 -9.54
C LYS A 45 -10.68 -6.58 -8.89
N PHE A 46 -10.80 -6.81 -7.59
CA PHE A 46 -9.81 -7.55 -6.81
C PHE A 46 -10.43 -8.25 -5.60
N LEU A 47 -9.72 -9.27 -5.12
CA LEU A 47 -9.88 -9.86 -3.80
C LEU A 47 -8.56 -9.80 -3.03
N VAL A 48 -8.63 -9.90 -1.71
CA VAL A 48 -7.45 -9.92 -0.84
C VAL A 48 -7.41 -11.25 -0.11
N ALA A 49 -6.24 -11.86 -0.04
CA ALA A 49 -5.94 -12.99 0.83
C ALA A 49 -5.04 -12.53 1.98
N ALA A 50 -5.44 -12.88 3.20
CA ALA A 50 -4.62 -12.76 4.41
C ALA A 50 -4.08 -14.12 4.89
N SER A 51 -4.57 -15.22 4.31
CA SER A 51 -4.15 -16.59 4.61
C SER A 51 -4.09 -17.46 3.36
N ASP A 52 -3.34 -18.56 3.44
CA ASP A 52 -3.25 -19.54 2.34
C ASP A 52 -4.61 -20.18 2.04
N ALA A 53 -5.42 -20.41 3.07
CA ALA A 53 -6.78 -20.93 2.91
C ALA A 53 -7.65 -19.98 2.09
N GLU A 54 -7.59 -18.67 2.35
CA GLU A 54 -8.28 -17.66 1.55
C GLU A 54 -7.78 -17.66 0.10
N ALA A 55 -6.45 -17.71 -0.09
CA ALA A 55 -5.82 -17.71 -1.41
C ALA A 55 -6.30 -18.86 -2.31
N VAL A 56 -6.52 -20.05 -1.76
CA VAL A 56 -7.06 -21.21 -2.49
C VAL A 56 -8.50 -20.98 -2.95
N THR A 57 -9.29 -20.20 -2.21
CA THR A 57 -10.71 -19.94 -2.55
C THR A 57 -10.88 -18.82 -3.57
N ILE A 58 -9.90 -17.91 -3.71
CA ILE A 58 -10.00 -16.74 -4.58
C ILE A 58 -10.33 -17.11 -6.03
N PRO A 59 -9.60 -18.02 -6.72
CA PRO A 59 -9.87 -18.34 -8.12
C PRO A 59 -11.24 -18.98 -8.37
N LYS A 60 -11.86 -19.54 -7.32
CA LYS A 60 -13.22 -20.09 -7.39
C LYS A 60 -14.29 -18.99 -7.29
N LYS A 61 -14.05 -17.98 -6.45
CA LYS A 61 -14.97 -16.85 -6.23
C LYS A 61 -14.84 -15.76 -7.31
N PHE A 62 -13.65 -15.63 -7.87
CA PHE A 62 -13.29 -14.58 -8.81
C PHE A 62 -12.68 -15.21 -10.06
N PRO A 63 -13.51 -15.74 -10.97
CA PRO A 63 -13.02 -16.32 -12.21
C PRO A 63 -12.64 -15.22 -13.22
N CYS A 64 -11.35 -15.12 -13.51
CA CYS A 64 -10.78 -14.26 -14.54
C CYS A 64 -9.89 -15.05 -15.51
N GLU A 65 -9.67 -14.49 -16.70
CA GLU A 65 -8.76 -15.01 -17.73
C GLU A 65 -7.29 -14.92 -17.28
N GLU A 66 -6.92 -13.79 -16.67
CA GLU A 66 -5.57 -13.56 -16.16
C GLU A 66 -5.62 -12.81 -14.82
N TYR A 67 -4.75 -13.22 -13.90
CA TYR A 67 -4.65 -12.69 -12.55
C TYR A 67 -3.37 -11.91 -12.37
N VAL A 68 -3.45 -10.82 -11.62
CA VAL A 68 -2.30 -10.06 -11.12
C VAL A 68 -2.24 -10.20 -9.61
N ILE A 69 -1.22 -10.88 -9.11
CA ILE A 69 -0.94 -11.09 -7.70
C ILE A 69 0.02 -9.99 -7.24
N LYS A 70 -0.38 -9.18 -6.27
CA LYS A 70 0.39 -8.02 -5.78
C LYS A 70 0.55 -8.06 -4.26
N ALA A 71 1.80 -8.10 -3.81
CA ALA A 71 2.13 -7.94 -2.39
C ALA A 71 1.69 -6.56 -1.87
N GLN A 72 1.04 -6.55 -0.71
CA GLN A 72 0.56 -5.32 -0.06
C GLN A 72 1.58 -4.84 0.97
N ILE A 73 2.38 -3.84 0.60
CA ILE A 73 3.32 -3.14 1.48
C ILE A 73 3.28 -1.63 1.21
N LEU A 74 3.64 -0.83 2.22
CA LEU A 74 3.79 0.63 2.12
C LEU A 74 5.17 1.01 1.56
N ALA A 75 5.51 0.47 0.39
CA ALA A 75 6.68 0.85 -0.39
C ALA A 75 6.46 0.57 -1.88
N GLY A 76 7.11 1.37 -2.72
CA GLY A 76 7.16 1.15 -4.16
C GLY A 76 8.26 0.16 -4.57
N GLY A 77 8.42 -0.02 -5.89
CA GLY A 77 9.43 -0.93 -6.46
C GLY A 77 9.14 -2.42 -6.28
N ARG A 78 7.92 -2.79 -5.88
CA ARG A 78 7.48 -4.16 -5.59
C ARG A 78 7.83 -5.15 -6.71
N GLY A 79 7.57 -4.81 -7.97
CA GLY A 79 7.83 -5.72 -9.10
C GLY A 79 9.30 -6.13 -9.30
N LYS A 80 10.26 -5.31 -8.82
CA LYS A 80 11.69 -5.62 -8.85
C LYS A 80 12.24 -6.03 -7.47
N GLY A 81 11.37 -6.23 -6.49
CA GLY A 81 11.74 -6.65 -5.16
C GLY A 81 12.05 -8.14 -5.07
N THR A 82 12.68 -8.54 -3.98
CA THR A 82 13.01 -9.93 -3.67
C THR A 82 12.55 -10.24 -2.25
N PHE A 83 11.97 -11.41 -2.04
CA PHE A 83 11.57 -11.88 -0.72
C PHE A 83 12.72 -12.53 0.02
N ASP A 84 12.61 -12.61 1.34
CA ASP A 84 13.58 -13.28 2.22
C ASP A 84 13.71 -14.80 1.97
N ASN A 85 12.68 -15.44 1.41
CA ASN A 85 12.71 -16.84 0.96
C ASN A 85 13.34 -17.04 -0.44
N GLY A 86 13.86 -15.98 -1.07
CA GLY A 86 14.47 -16.02 -2.41
C GLY A 86 13.47 -15.87 -3.56
N PHE A 87 12.17 -15.78 -3.29
CA PHE A 87 11.14 -15.52 -4.30
C PHE A 87 11.33 -14.12 -4.91
N LYS A 88 11.24 -13.98 -6.23
CA LYS A 88 11.57 -12.73 -6.94
C LYS A 88 10.31 -12.10 -7.51
N GLY A 89 10.11 -10.83 -7.18
CA GLY A 89 8.98 -10.02 -7.65
C GLY A 89 7.84 -9.98 -6.64
N GLY A 90 7.41 -8.77 -6.28
CA GLY A 90 6.19 -8.54 -5.49
C GLY A 90 4.94 -8.37 -6.35
N VAL A 91 5.04 -8.55 -7.68
CA VAL A 91 3.95 -8.44 -8.65
C VAL A 91 4.12 -9.56 -9.68
N HIS A 92 3.15 -10.46 -9.77
CA HIS A 92 3.16 -11.61 -10.69
C HIS A 92 1.87 -11.65 -11.50
N LEU A 93 1.99 -12.07 -12.77
CA LEU A 93 0.86 -12.36 -13.63
C LEU A 93 0.76 -13.88 -13.83
N THR A 94 -0.45 -14.41 -13.85
CA THR A 94 -0.68 -15.81 -14.20
C THR A 94 -2.06 -15.99 -14.82
N LYS A 95 -2.14 -16.85 -15.85
CA LYS A 95 -3.40 -17.33 -16.44
C LYS A 95 -3.88 -18.62 -15.79
N ASP A 96 -3.00 -19.29 -15.05
CA ASP A 96 -3.30 -20.55 -14.40
C ASP A 96 -3.88 -20.32 -13.00
N LYS A 97 -5.17 -20.66 -12.85
CA LYS A 97 -5.91 -20.58 -11.59
C LYS A 97 -5.25 -21.38 -10.45
N ARG A 98 -4.55 -22.47 -10.77
CA ARG A 98 -3.89 -23.33 -9.78
C ARG A 98 -2.65 -22.66 -9.18
N GLN A 99 -1.98 -21.80 -9.95
CA GLN A 99 -0.77 -21.12 -9.50
C GLN A 99 -1.05 -19.95 -8.55
N VAL A 100 -2.26 -19.37 -8.58
CA VAL A 100 -2.62 -18.22 -7.73
C VAL A 100 -2.34 -18.51 -6.26
N ALA A 101 -2.73 -19.68 -5.75
CA ALA A 101 -2.51 -20.04 -4.35
C ALA A 101 -1.03 -20.18 -3.99
N SER A 102 -0.25 -20.85 -4.85
CA SER A 102 1.21 -21.02 -4.65
C SER A 102 1.95 -19.68 -4.67
N LEU A 103 1.57 -18.77 -5.58
CA LEU A 103 2.14 -17.43 -5.64
C LEU A 103 1.79 -16.60 -4.39
N CYS A 104 0.56 -16.68 -3.91
CA CYS A 104 0.15 -16.01 -2.67
C CYS A 104 0.93 -16.55 -1.46
N SER A 105 1.05 -17.87 -1.33
CA SER A 105 1.78 -18.50 -0.22
C SER A 105 3.27 -18.15 -0.22
N SER A 106 3.88 -18.02 -1.40
CA SER A 106 5.28 -17.58 -1.54
C SER A 106 5.50 -16.13 -1.08
N MET A 107 4.45 -15.32 -1.00
CA MET A 107 4.50 -13.93 -0.54
C MET A 107 4.02 -13.74 0.89
N LEU A 108 2.96 -14.44 1.31
CA LEU A 108 2.34 -14.29 2.62
C LEU A 108 3.30 -14.74 3.74
N GLY A 109 3.38 -13.93 4.80
CA GLY A 109 4.27 -14.21 5.94
C GLY A 109 5.75 -13.91 5.69
N HIS A 110 6.15 -13.69 4.44
CA HIS A 110 7.52 -13.36 4.04
C HIS A 110 7.77 -11.86 4.00
N LYS A 111 9.05 -11.46 4.01
CA LYS A 111 9.45 -10.04 3.94
C LYS A 111 9.88 -9.67 2.54
N LEU A 112 9.24 -8.65 1.97
CA LEU A 112 9.60 -8.11 0.65
C LEU A 112 10.64 -7.00 0.79
N ILE A 113 11.77 -7.19 0.11
CA ILE A 113 12.88 -6.25 0.03
C ILE A 113 12.81 -5.55 -1.33
N THR A 114 12.69 -4.23 -1.35
CA THR A 114 12.77 -3.38 -2.54
C THR A 114 13.83 -2.30 -2.34
N LYS A 115 14.14 -1.54 -3.40
CA LYS A 115 15.05 -0.37 -3.30
C LYS A 115 14.57 0.71 -2.31
N GLN A 116 13.28 0.71 -1.97
CA GLN A 116 12.65 1.72 -1.12
C GLN A 116 12.36 1.20 0.30
N THR A 117 12.52 -0.11 0.55
CA THR A 117 12.36 -0.69 1.88
C THR A 117 13.69 -0.69 2.64
N PRO A 118 13.67 -0.84 3.97
CA PRO A 118 14.88 -1.17 4.73
C PRO A 118 15.55 -2.47 4.22
N PRO A 119 16.84 -2.70 4.51
CA PRO A 119 17.55 -3.93 4.11
C PRO A 119 16.90 -5.22 4.62
N LYS A 120 16.17 -5.15 5.74
CA LYS A 120 15.43 -6.28 6.33
C LYS A 120 14.08 -6.54 5.64
N GLY A 121 13.69 -5.73 4.67
CA GLY A 121 12.39 -5.79 4.01
C GLY A 121 11.22 -5.40 4.89
N ILE A 122 10.01 -5.48 4.34
CA ILE A 122 8.74 -5.24 5.04
C ILE A 122 7.92 -6.53 5.00
N PRO A 123 7.36 -7.00 6.14
CA PRO A 123 6.53 -8.20 6.16
C PRO A 123 5.25 -8.01 5.34
N VAL A 124 4.92 -9.04 4.55
CA VAL A 124 3.72 -9.08 3.72
C VAL A 124 2.65 -9.91 4.42
N SER A 125 1.70 -9.24 5.06
CA SER A 125 0.58 -9.90 5.75
C SER A 125 -0.64 -10.12 4.84
N LYS A 126 -0.71 -9.40 3.71
CA LYS A 126 -1.83 -9.46 2.78
C LYS A 126 -1.33 -9.43 1.35
N VAL A 127 -2.00 -10.18 0.49
CA VAL A 127 -1.75 -10.22 -0.95
C VAL A 127 -3.05 -9.91 -1.66
N MET A 128 -2.99 -9.04 -2.65
CA MET A 128 -4.15 -8.69 -3.47
C MET A 128 -4.07 -9.47 -4.79
N VAL A 129 -5.16 -10.14 -5.15
CA VAL A 129 -5.35 -10.82 -6.43
C VAL A 129 -6.36 -10.01 -7.23
N ALA A 130 -5.94 -9.49 -8.37
CA ALA A 130 -6.76 -8.63 -9.21
C ALA A 130 -6.86 -9.18 -10.64
N GLU A 131 -7.89 -8.79 -11.38
CA GLU A 131 -8.03 -9.12 -12.80
C GLU A 131 -7.00 -8.35 -13.62
N ALA A 132 -6.27 -9.01 -14.52
CA ALA A 132 -5.39 -8.29 -15.44
C ALA A 132 -6.21 -7.50 -16.46
N ILE A 133 -5.87 -6.23 -16.65
CA ILE A 133 -6.52 -5.34 -17.61
C ILE A 133 -5.49 -5.04 -18.68
N ASP A 134 -5.81 -5.37 -19.93
CA ASP A 134 -4.99 -5.01 -21.07
C ASP A 134 -4.98 -3.50 -21.27
N ILE A 135 -3.78 -2.93 -21.22
CA ILE A 135 -3.58 -1.51 -21.53
C ILE A 135 -3.30 -1.43 -23.02
N LYS A 136 -4.29 -1.00 -23.80
CA LYS A 136 -4.05 -0.55 -25.18
C LYS A 136 -3.20 0.72 -25.10
N ARG A 137 -2.01 0.68 -25.69
CA ARG A 137 -1.04 1.76 -25.66
C ARG A 137 -1.01 2.49 -26.99
#